data_AF-A0A522QU51-F1
#
_entry.id   AF-A0A522QU51-F1
#
_cell.length_a   1.000
_cell.length_b   1.000
_cell.length_c   1.000
_cell.angle_alpha   90.00
_cell.angle_beta   90.00
_cell.angle_gamma   90.00
#
_symmetry.space_group_name_H-M   'P 1'
#
loop_
_entity.id
_entity.type
_entity.pdbx_description
1 polymer ?
#
loop_
_entity_poly.entity_id
_entity_poly.type
_entity_poly.pdbx_seq_one_letter_code
_entity_poly.pdbx_strand_id
1 'polypeptide(L)'
;MSADEALAQRLQDTVLTPLHAVATRLDSLLALTKEPPVQRRVAETAAELERVAAALRSQLRDLQRADDDGAVAALRDRVLDAGQRMGCVPRFAADAAVADLEPGVLADVMAVVGEGVDNVVRHAYAGNLEVTITAGAQVVVTVVDDG
;
A
#
# COMPACT_ATOMS: atom_id res chain seq x y z
N MET A 1 -8.40 -12.73 6.05
CA MET A 1 -7.03 -13.07 5.65
C MET A 1 -7.04 -13.42 4.18
N SER A 2 -6.50 -12.54 3.34
CA SER A 2 -6.31 -12.83 1.91
C SER A 2 -5.26 -13.95 1.74
N ALA A 3 -5.23 -14.57 0.56
CA ALA A 3 -4.23 -15.61 0.25
C ALA A 3 -2.80 -15.05 0.32
N ASP A 4 -2.61 -13.77 0.01
CA ASP A 4 -1.32 -13.08 0.04
C ASP A 4 -0.92 -12.63 1.45
N GLU A 5 -1.86 -12.23 2.33
CA GLU A 5 -1.56 -12.06 3.76
C GLU A 5 -1.08 -13.37 4.40
N ALA A 6 -1.70 -14.49 4.03
CA ALA A 6 -1.29 -15.81 4.51
C ALA A 6 0.10 -16.20 3.97
N LEU A 7 0.42 -15.86 2.73
CA LEU A 7 1.75 -16.06 2.15
C LEU A 7 2.81 -15.18 2.82
N ALA A 8 2.48 -13.90 3.06
CA ALA A 8 3.34 -12.95 3.72
C ALA A 8 3.68 -13.36 5.15
N GLN A 9 2.66 -13.75 5.91
CA GLN A 9 2.83 -14.27 7.27
C GLN A 9 3.66 -15.55 7.26
N ARG A 10 3.41 -16.47 6.32
CA ARG A 10 4.24 -17.67 6.16
C ARG A 10 5.69 -17.34 5.83
N LEU A 11 5.99 -16.37 4.97
CA LEU A 11 7.36 -15.95 4.68
C LEU A 11 8.04 -15.28 5.88
N GLN A 12 7.29 -14.49 6.66
CA GLN A 12 7.75 -13.89 7.89
C GLN A 12 8.20 -14.96 8.90
N ASP A 13 7.38 -15.99 9.07
CA ASP A 13 7.60 -17.05 10.06
C ASP A 13 8.64 -18.08 9.59
N THR A 14 8.65 -18.43 8.30
CA THR A 14 9.50 -19.51 7.77
C THR A 14 10.87 -19.05 7.28
N VAL A 15 11.05 -17.77 6.96
CA VAL A 15 12.30 -17.25 6.37
C VAL A 15 12.88 -16.08 7.16
N LEU A 16 12.08 -15.02 7.38
CA LEU A 16 12.60 -13.79 7.97
C LEU A 16 12.91 -13.91 9.46
N THR A 17 12.06 -14.57 10.23
CA THR A 17 12.26 -14.80 11.67
C THR A 17 13.48 -15.68 11.95
N PRO A 18 13.67 -16.83 11.25
CA PRO A 18 14.89 -17.61 11.37
C PRO A 18 16.16 -16.85 10.98
N LEU A 19 16.15 -16.08 9.88
CA LEU A 19 17.31 -15.27 9.48
C LEU A 19 17.71 -14.27 10.57
N HIS A 20 16.74 -13.62 11.19
CA HIS A 20 17.00 -12.69 12.29
C HIS A 20 17.59 -13.42 13.50
N ALA A 21 17.06 -14.59 13.85
CA ALA A 21 17.59 -15.40 14.93
C ALA A 21 19.04 -15.86 14.67
N VAL A 22 19.41 -16.13 13.41
CA VAL A 22 20.80 -16.46 13.04
C VAL A 22 21.70 -15.24 13.17
N ALA A 23 21.28 -14.07 12.69
CA ALA A 23 22.03 -12.82 12.85
C ALA A 23 22.29 -12.51 14.34
N THR A 24 21.26 -12.59 15.19
CA THR A 24 21.40 -12.37 16.64
C THR A 24 22.36 -13.35 17.31
N ARG A 25 22.39 -14.62 16.85
CA ARG A 25 23.37 -15.61 17.35
C ARG A 25 24.79 -15.26 16.92
N LEU A 26 24.98 -14.77 15.69
CA LEU A 26 26.29 -14.32 15.20
C LEU A 26 26.78 -13.12 16.00
N ASP A 27 25.92 -12.15 16.31
CA ASP A 27 26.28 -11.00 17.15
C ASP A 27 26.68 -11.43 18.57
N SER A 28 25.95 -12.40 19.13
CA SER A 28 26.27 -12.98 20.44
C SER A 28 27.63 -13.69 20.45
N LEU A 29 27.97 -14.40 19.36
CA LEU A 29 29.29 -15.03 19.19
C LEU A 29 30.41 -14.01 18.97
N LEU A 30 30.11 -12.91 18.28
CA LEU A 30 31.04 -11.80 18.07
C LEU A 30 31.44 -11.15 19.40
N ALA A 31 30.49 -10.98 20.33
CA ALA A 31 30.75 -10.47 21.68
C ALA A 31 31.68 -11.37 22.53
N LEU A 32 31.74 -12.67 22.22
CA LEU A 32 32.56 -13.66 22.93
C LEU A 32 33.93 -13.89 22.27
N THR A 33 34.13 -13.41 21.04
CA THR A 33 35.34 -13.63 20.26
C THR A 33 36.36 -12.51 20.50
N LYS A 34 37.64 -12.86 20.68
CA LYS A 34 38.74 -11.87 20.88
C LYS A 34 39.70 -11.72 19.70
N GLU A 35 39.59 -12.60 18.69
CA GLU A 35 40.41 -12.60 17.47
C GLU A 35 39.87 -11.59 16.45
N PRO A 36 40.58 -10.47 16.16
CA PRO A 36 40.08 -9.42 15.28
C PRO A 36 39.70 -9.88 13.85
N PRO A 37 40.43 -10.82 13.21
CA PRO A 37 40.04 -11.34 11.89
C PRO A 37 38.73 -12.12 11.93
N VAL A 38 38.44 -12.81 13.03
CA VAL A 38 37.21 -13.60 13.20
C VAL A 38 36.03 -12.68 13.47
N GLN A 39 36.21 -11.66 14.33
CA GLN A 39 35.19 -10.62 14.57
C GLN A 39 34.76 -9.95 13.25
N ARG A 40 35.72 -9.58 12.40
CA ARG A 40 35.43 -8.93 11.12
C ARG A 40 34.58 -9.81 10.20
N ARG A 41 34.95 -11.09 10.05
CA ARG A 41 34.20 -12.05 9.21
C ARG A 41 32.79 -12.31 9.74
N VAL A 42 32.62 -12.42 11.05
CA VAL A 42 31.30 -12.62 11.68
C VAL A 42 30.42 -11.38 11.48
N ALA A 43 30.96 -10.17 11.67
CA ALA A 43 30.24 -8.91 11.41
C ALA A 43 29.82 -8.77 9.94
N GLU A 44 30.72 -9.08 9.00
CA GLU A 44 30.43 -9.04 7.55
C GLU A 44 29.29 -9.99 7.19
N THR A 45 29.29 -11.19 7.76
CA THR A 45 28.27 -12.22 7.52
C THR A 45 26.92 -11.81 8.12
N ALA A 46 26.90 -11.29 9.35
CA ALA A 46 25.68 -10.78 9.99
C ALA A 46 25.06 -9.64 9.17
N ALA A 47 25.88 -8.69 8.73
CA ALA A 47 25.44 -7.58 7.88
C ALA A 47 24.90 -8.07 6.51
N GLU A 48 25.44 -9.14 5.95
CA GLU A 48 24.92 -9.75 4.73
C GLU A 48 23.53 -10.38 4.93
N LEU A 49 23.33 -11.11 6.03
CA LEU A 49 22.02 -11.67 6.38
C LEU A 49 20.97 -10.57 6.59
N GLU A 50 21.34 -9.45 7.22
CA GLU A 50 20.44 -8.31 7.38
C GLU A 50 20.08 -7.66 6.04
N ARG A 51 21.03 -7.52 5.11
CA ARG A 51 20.76 -7.01 3.76
C ARG A 51 19.78 -7.91 3.01
N VAL A 52 19.96 -9.22 3.08
CA VAL A 52 19.03 -10.19 2.46
C VAL A 52 17.65 -10.10 3.09
N ALA A 53 17.56 -10.03 4.41
CA ALA A 53 16.28 -9.87 5.11
C ALA A 53 15.59 -8.53 4.75
N ALA A 54 16.34 -7.45 4.58
CA ALA A 54 15.80 -6.16 4.16
C ALA A 54 15.24 -6.20 2.72
N ALA A 55 15.94 -6.85 1.79
CA ALA A 55 15.48 -7.03 0.41
C ALA A 55 14.18 -7.84 0.35
N LEU A 56 14.11 -8.97 1.08
CA LEU A 56 12.90 -9.79 1.16
C LEU A 56 11.71 -9.04 1.77
N ARG A 57 11.93 -8.24 2.83
CA ARG A 57 10.88 -7.39 3.41
C ARG A 57 10.38 -6.32 2.44
N SER A 58 11.24 -5.82 1.55
CA SER A 58 10.81 -4.88 0.50
C SER A 58 9.90 -5.55 -0.51
N GLN A 59 10.31 -6.71 -1.04
CA GLN A 59 9.51 -7.49 -1.99
C GLN A 59 8.15 -7.89 -1.40
N LEU A 60 8.11 -8.23 -0.11
CA LEU A 60 6.87 -8.54 0.59
C LEU A 60 5.91 -7.35 0.63
N ARG A 61 6.42 -6.15 0.93
CA ARG A 61 5.62 -4.93 0.91
C ARG A 61 5.14 -4.58 -0.50
N ASP A 62 5.96 -4.82 -1.51
CA ASP A 62 5.59 -4.55 -2.91
C ASP A 62 4.50 -5.52 -3.39
N LEU A 63 4.52 -6.78 -2.94
CA LEU A 63 3.45 -7.74 -3.17
C LEU A 63 2.15 -7.32 -2.49
N GLN A 64 2.23 -6.84 -1.23
CA GLN A 64 1.05 -6.33 -0.50
C GLN A 64 0.45 -5.09 -1.17
N ARG A 65 1.28 -4.17 -1.67
CA ARG A 65 0.82 -2.97 -2.40
C ARG A 65 0.09 -3.27 -3.71
N ALA A 66 0.45 -4.35 -4.39
CA ALA A 66 -0.22 -4.75 -5.63
C ALA A 66 -1.67 -5.23 -5.41
N ASP A 67 -2.01 -5.69 -4.20
CA ASP A 67 -3.36 -6.08 -3.79
C ASP A 67 -4.18 -4.87 -3.30
N ASP A 68 -3.53 -3.90 -2.63
CA ASP A 68 -4.14 -2.65 -2.13
C ASP A 68 -4.47 -1.62 -3.25
N ASP A 69 -3.84 -1.72 -4.43
CA ASP A 69 -4.15 -0.90 -5.61
C ASP A 69 -5.58 -1.14 -6.15
N GLY A 70 -6.25 -2.25 -5.80
CA GLY A 70 -7.55 -2.62 -6.35
C GLY A 70 -8.68 -1.65 -6.02
N ALA A 71 -8.72 -1.11 -4.80
CA ALA A 71 -9.80 -0.22 -4.37
C ALA A 71 -9.64 1.21 -4.90
N VAL A 72 -8.42 1.73 -4.90
CA VAL A 72 -8.11 3.03 -5.51
C VAL A 72 -8.27 2.95 -7.04
N ALA A 73 -7.92 1.82 -7.65
CA ALA A 73 -8.23 1.56 -9.06
C ALA A 73 -9.74 1.51 -9.31
N ALA A 74 -10.53 0.81 -8.48
CA ALA A 74 -11.99 0.76 -8.62
C ALA A 74 -12.65 2.14 -8.50
N LEU A 75 -12.17 2.98 -7.58
CA LEU A 75 -12.58 4.38 -7.45
C LEU A 75 -12.26 5.18 -8.72
N ARG A 76 -11.04 5.03 -9.24
CA ARG A 76 -10.59 5.68 -10.48
C ARG A 76 -11.44 5.25 -11.67
N ASP A 77 -11.65 3.94 -11.85
CA ASP A 77 -12.42 3.37 -12.94
C ASP A 77 -13.86 3.89 -12.91
N ARG A 78 -14.47 3.98 -11.72
CA ARG A 78 -15.81 4.55 -11.57
C ARG A 78 -15.90 6.02 -11.97
N VAL A 79 -14.87 6.81 -11.67
CA VAL A 79 -14.80 8.22 -12.11
C VAL A 79 -14.60 8.32 -13.62
N LEU A 80 -13.73 7.48 -14.19
CA LEU A 80 -13.50 7.41 -15.64
C LEU A 80 -14.76 7.02 -16.41
N ASP A 81 -15.49 6.01 -15.95
CA ASP A 81 -16.76 5.58 -16.53
C ASP A 81 -17.79 6.71 -16.52
N ALA A 82 -17.85 7.51 -15.46
CA ALA A 82 -18.73 8.65 -15.41
C ALA A 82 -18.35 9.75 -16.41
N GLY A 83 -17.05 10.04 -16.55
CA GLY A 83 -16.57 10.94 -17.59
C GLY A 83 -16.95 10.47 -18.99
N GLN A 84 -16.84 9.16 -19.27
CA GLN A 84 -17.31 8.59 -20.54
C GLN A 84 -18.81 8.82 -20.77
N ARG A 85 -19.65 8.65 -19.73
CA ARG A 85 -21.10 8.93 -19.82
C ARG A 85 -21.41 10.41 -20.04
N MET A 86 -20.59 11.30 -19.51
CA MET A 86 -20.70 12.76 -19.70
C MET A 86 -20.09 13.26 -21.01
N GLY A 87 -19.23 12.46 -21.66
CA GLY A 87 -18.46 12.87 -22.82
C GLY A 87 -17.26 13.76 -22.49
N CYS A 88 -16.71 13.66 -21.27
CA CYS A 88 -15.54 14.42 -20.81
C CYS A 88 -14.39 13.51 -20.34
N VAL A 89 -13.20 14.10 -20.16
CA VAL A 89 -12.04 13.42 -19.56
C VAL A 89 -11.92 13.87 -18.10
N PRO A 90 -12.32 13.06 -17.13
CA PRO A 90 -12.37 13.47 -15.74
C PRO A 90 -10.98 13.41 -15.09
N ARG A 91 -10.77 14.21 -14.04
CA ARG A 91 -9.57 14.15 -13.19
C ARG A 91 -9.84 13.37 -11.92
N PHE A 92 -8.93 12.47 -11.56
CA PHE A 92 -8.98 11.71 -10.32
C PHE A 92 -7.64 11.79 -9.61
N ALA A 93 -7.67 12.13 -8.32
CA ALA A 93 -6.52 12.10 -7.44
C ALA A 93 -6.92 11.49 -6.09
N ALA A 94 -6.06 10.64 -5.54
CA ALA A 94 -6.25 10.07 -4.21
C ALA A 94 -4.90 10.01 -3.50
N ASP A 95 -4.89 10.35 -2.21
CA ASP A 95 -3.73 10.14 -1.36
C ASP A 95 -3.40 8.64 -1.26
N ALA A 96 -2.11 8.31 -1.15
CA ALA A 96 -1.67 6.93 -0.97
C ALA A 96 -2.30 6.27 0.27
N ALA A 97 -2.54 7.05 1.33
CA ALA A 97 -3.18 6.59 2.57
C ALA A 97 -4.64 6.17 2.40
N VAL A 98 -5.28 6.45 1.26
CA VAL A 98 -6.64 5.95 0.96
C VAL A 98 -6.65 4.43 0.79
N ALA A 99 -5.55 3.86 0.28
CA ALA A 99 -5.40 2.41 0.15
C ALA A 99 -5.29 1.71 1.52
N ASP A 100 -4.80 2.43 2.53
CA ASP A 100 -4.60 1.92 3.90
C ASP A 100 -5.85 2.09 4.80
N LEU A 101 -6.97 2.57 4.27
CA LEU A 101 -8.19 2.77 5.06
C LEU A 101 -8.80 1.44 5.50
N GLU A 102 -9.37 1.42 6.72
CA GLU A 102 -10.11 0.25 7.18
C GLU A 102 -11.25 -0.09 6.20
N PRO A 103 -11.55 -1.39 5.95
CA PRO A 103 -12.49 -1.81 4.91
C PRO A 103 -13.87 -1.15 4.99
N GLY A 104 -14.39 -0.89 6.19
CA GLY A 104 -15.66 -0.20 6.38
C GLY A 104 -15.61 1.26 5.90
N VAL A 105 -14.54 1.98 6.25
CA VAL A 105 -14.32 3.37 5.82
C VAL A 105 -14.13 3.43 4.31
N LEU A 106 -13.38 2.48 3.74
CA LEU A 106 -13.17 2.39 2.30
C LEU A 106 -14.48 2.13 1.54
N ALA A 107 -15.35 1.26 2.06
CA ALA A 107 -16.67 1.02 1.50
C ALA A 107 -17.53 2.29 1.52
N ASP A 108 -17.50 3.05 2.62
CA ASP A 108 -18.20 4.33 2.74
C ASP A 108 -17.66 5.35 1.74
N VAL A 109 -16.33 5.43 1.56
CA VAL A 109 -15.71 6.31 0.55
C VAL A 109 -16.16 5.94 -0.86
N MET A 110 -16.20 4.65 -1.21
CA MET A 110 -16.70 4.19 -2.51
C MET A 110 -18.16 4.57 -2.72
N ALA A 111 -19.00 4.45 -1.69
CA ALA A 111 -20.39 4.86 -1.74
C ALA A 111 -20.52 6.38 -1.96
N VAL A 112 -19.76 7.20 -1.23
CA VAL A 112 -19.77 8.66 -1.33
C VAL A 112 -19.29 9.14 -2.70
N VAL A 113 -18.18 8.60 -3.21
CA VAL A 113 -17.70 8.91 -4.56
C VAL A 113 -18.74 8.50 -5.59
N GLY A 114 -19.34 7.31 -5.42
CA GLY A 114 -20.33 6.82 -6.35
C GLY A 114 -21.60 7.67 -6.42
N GLU A 115 -22.10 8.14 -5.28
CA GLU A 115 -23.25 9.04 -5.21
C GLU A 115 -22.92 10.42 -5.76
N GLY A 116 -21.78 11.00 -5.36
CA GLY A 116 -21.34 12.31 -5.85
C GLY A 116 -21.21 12.34 -7.37
N VAL A 117 -20.56 11.33 -7.94
CA VAL A 117 -20.40 11.20 -9.39
C VAL A 117 -21.73 10.93 -10.11
N ASP A 118 -22.61 10.11 -9.55
CA ASP A 118 -23.93 9.87 -10.15
C ASP A 118 -24.82 11.13 -10.10
N ASN A 119 -24.68 11.97 -9.07
CA ASN A 119 -25.34 13.27 -8.99
C ASN A 119 -24.87 14.20 -10.12
N VAL A 120 -23.57 14.28 -10.37
CA VAL A 120 -23.02 15.05 -11.51
C VAL A 120 -23.57 14.53 -12.82
N VAL A 121 -23.45 13.23 -13.09
CA VAL A 121 -23.91 12.61 -14.35
C VAL A 121 -25.40 12.87 -14.61
N ARG A 122 -26.23 12.87 -13.56
CA ARG A 122 -27.69 13.05 -13.70
C ARG A 122 -28.13 14.50 -13.82
N HIS A 123 -27.44 15.42 -13.16
CA HIS A 123 -27.99 16.76 -12.89
C HIS A 123 -27.15 17.91 -13.44
N ALA A 124 -25.86 17.69 -13.73
CA ALA A 124 -24.94 18.78 -13.95
C ALA A 124 -24.95 19.38 -15.37
N TYR A 125 -25.23 18.57 -16.40
CA TYR A 125 -24.85 18.92 -17.79
C TYR A 125 -23.37 19.38 -17.90
N ALA A 126 -22.52 18.93 -16.98
CA ALA A 126 -21.14 19.35 -16.84
C ALA A 126 -20.26 18.81 -17.98
N GLY A 127 -19.33 19.64 -18.43
CA GLY A 127 -18.26 19.29 -19.36
C GLY A 127 -16.96 18.90 -18.64
N ASN A 128 -16.90 19.04 -17.31
CA ASN A 128 -15.75 18.73 -16.50
C ASN A 128 -16.15 18.01 -15.20
N LEU A 129 -15.30 17.08 -14.74
CA LEU A 129 -15.45 16.36 -13.49
C LEU A 129 -14.08 16.15 -12.86
N GLU A 130 -13.93 16.55 -11.60
CA GLU A 130 -12.73 16.37 -10.81
C GLU A 130 -13.08 15.75 -9.46
N VAL A 131 -12.44 14.63 -9.13
CA VAL A 131 -12.62 13.92 -7.87
C VAL A 131 -11.27 13.84 -7.16
N THR A 132 -11.21 14.36 -5.94
CA THR A 132 -10.03 14.28 -5.07
C THR A 132 -10.38 13.61 -3.75
N ILE A 133 -9.54 12.69 -3.30
CA ILE A 133 -9.71 11.99 -2.02
C ILE A 133 -8.45 12.18 -1.18
N THR A 134 -8.60 12.77 0.01
CA THR A 134 -7.50 12.92 0.95
C THR A 134 -7.77 12.15 2.23
N ALA A 135 -6.75 11.48 2.78
CA ALA A 135 -6.85 10.66 3.98
C ALA A 135 -5.87 11.13 5.05
N GLY A 136 -6.42 11.61 6.18
CA GLY A 136 -5.66 12.05 7.35
C GLY A 136 -6.42 11.74 8.65
N ALA A 137 -6.57 12.72 9.55
CA ALA A 137 -7.43 12.57 10.74
C ALA A 137 -8.92 12.35 10.38
N GLN A 138 -9.31 12.75 9.17
CA GLN A 138 -10.60 12.52 8.55
C GLN A 138 -10.37 12.21 7.07
N VAL A 139 -11.30 11.48 6.47
CA VAL A 139 -11.31 11.25 5.01
C VAL A 139 -12.18 12.32 4.38
N VAL A 140 -11.63 13.03 3.39
CA VAL A 140 -12.34 14.07 2.66
C VAL A 140 -12.44 13.67 1.19
N VAL A 141 -13.67 13.57 0.69
CA VAL A 141 -13.97 13.38 -0.72
C VAL A 141 -14.46 14.71 -1.27
N THR A 142 -13.79 15.21 -2.30
CA THR A 142 -14.17 16.43 -3.02
C THR A 142 -14.55 16.06 -4.43
N VAL A 143 -15.79 16.36 -4.82
CA VAL A 143 -16.29 16.22 -6.19
C VAL A 143 -16.56 17.63 -6.70
N VAL A 144 -15.94 18.00 -7.82
CA VAL A 144 -16.07 19.30 -8.46
C VAL A 144 -16.50 19.08 -9.91
N ASP A 145 -17.58 19.74 -10.30
CA ASP A 145 -18.10 19.79 -11.66
C ASP A 145 -18.20 21.27 -12.12
N ASP A 146 -18.59 21.49 -13.37
CA ASP A 146 -18.82 22.81 -13.96
C ASP A 146 -20.27 23.08 -14.38
N GLY A 147 -21.27 22.41 -13.74
CA GLY A 147 -22.68 22.59 -14.08
C GLY A 147 -23.68 22.06 -13.06
#